data_AF-A0A8D8TV44-F1
#
_entry.id   AF-A0A8D8TV44-F1
#
_cell.length_a   1.000
_cell.length_b   1.000
_cell.length_c   1.000
_cell.angle_alpha   90.00
_cell.angle_beta   90.00
_cell.angle_gamma   90.00
#
_symmetry.space_group_name_H-M   'P 1'
#
loop_
_entity.id
_entity.type
_entity.pdbx_description
1 polymer ?
#
loop_
_entity_poly.entity_id
_entity_poly.type
_entity_poly.pdbx_seq_one_letter_code
_entity_poly.pdbx_strand_id
1 'polypeptide(L)'
;MSNVNGFRNKLKLFLSNIDNNDLTYFKHCREVVDEFPDDLIDFSMFKTNIKEIMDEFDRRFVDFDRMKDSIVLYRNPMNSVIEQQESKYQMELCDLQADTVFQTRKEVGPEFFKLLDKERFPNLRSFGQKITSMFGSSYVCESAFSTMKHVKNQLRNKLTDVSLAHLLRLGTTDMNVDIHALVSAAECPQKSH
;
A
#
# COMPACT_ATOMS: atom_id res chain seq x y z
N MET A 1 -1.51 -4.88 -4.42
CA MET A 1 -2.57 -5.92 -4.35
C MET A 1 -2.27 -7.19 -5.14
N SER A 2 -1.68 -7.10 -6.35
CA SER A 2 -1.33 -8.28 -7.16
C SER A 2 -0.48 -9.31 -6.41
N ASN A 3 0.52 -8.86 -5.64
CA ASN A 3 1.37 -9.76 -4.85
C ASN A 3 0.61 -10.48 -3.73
N VAL A 4 -0.29 -9.78 -3.02
CA VAL A 4 -1.13 -10.37 -1.96
C VAL A 4 -2.08 -11.41 -2.54
N ASN A 5 -2.78 -11.06 -3.63
CA ASN A 5 -3.68 -12.00 -4.31
C ASN A 5 -2.91 -13.18 -4.93
N GLY A 6 -1.73 -12.93 -5.49
CA GLY A 6 -0.85 -13.99 -5.98
C GLY A 6 -0.43 -14.95 -4.87
N PHE A 7 -0.12 -14.45 -3.67
CA PHE A 7 0.20 -15.29 -2.53
C PHE A 7 -1.02 -16.07 -2.02
N ARG A 8 -2.19 -15.43 -1.87
CA ARG A 8 -3.47 -16.12 -1.58
C ARG A 8 -3.73 -17.27 -2.56
N ASN A 9 -3.50 -17.05 -3.85
CA ASN A 9 -3.68 -18.08 -4.87
C ASN A 9 -2.67 -19.24 -4.71
N LYS A 10 -1.42 -18.95 -4.35
CA LYS A 10 -0.43 -19.99 -4.03
C LYS A 10 -0.83 -20.82 -2.82
N LEU A 11 -1.36 -20.20 -1.76
CA LEU A 11 -1.84 -20.93 -0.58
C LEU A 11 -2.99 -21.87 -0.93
N LYS A 12 -3.95 -21.41 -1.75
CA LYS A 12 -5.05 -22.25 -2.25
C LYS A 12 -4.54 -23.43 -3.09
N LEU A 13 -3.56 -23.18 -3.97
CA LEU A 13 -2.91 -24.23 -4.75
C LEU A 13 -2.22 -25.24 -3.84
N PHE A 14 -1.42 -24.78 -2.88
CA PHE A 14 -0.71 -25.64 -1.93
C PHE A 14 -1.67 -26.50 -1.11
N LEU A 15 -2.80 -25.95 -0.66
CA LEU A 15 -3.82 -26.71 0.04
C LEU A 15 -4.39 -27.83 -0.85
N SER A 16 -4.77 -27.50 -2.08
CA SER A 16 -5.28 -28.47 -3.07
C SER A 16 -4.25 -29.56 -3.40
N ASN A 17 -2.98 -29.18 -3.50
CA ASN A 17 -1.88 -30.11 -3.73
C ASN A 17 -1.76 -31.13 -2.60
N ILE A 18 -1.75 -30.70 -1.34
CA ILE A 18 -1.68 -31.63 -0.19
C ILE A 18 -2.96 -32.49 -0.11
N ASP A 19 -4.14 -31.95 -0.44
CA ASP A 19 -5.38 -32.73 -0.50
C ASP A 19 -5.35 -33.88 -1.52
N ASN A 20 -4.61 -33.70 -2.62
CA ASN A 20 -4.45 -34.71 -3.67
C ASN A 20 -3.17 -35.54 -3.54
N ASN A 21 -2.44 -35.44 -2.42
CA ASN A 21 -1.10 -36.03 -2.24
C ASN A 21 -0.09 -35.61 -3.33
N ASP A 22 -0.30 -34.45 -3.96
CA ASP A 22 0.60 -33.89 -4.97
C ASP A 22 1.70 -33.04 -4.30
N LEU A 23 2.87 -33.66 -4.13
CA LEU A 23 4.06 -33.05 -3.52
C LEU A 23 4.92 -32.26 -4.53
N THR A 24 4.38 -31.80 -5.67
CA THR A 24 5.12 -31.03 -6.70
C THR A 24 5.86 -29.82 -6.14
N TYR A 25 5.27 -29.10 -5.18
CA TYR A 25 5.88 -27.90 -4.58
C TYR A 25 6.53 -28.16 -3.21
N PHE A 26 6.56 -29.41 -2.76
CA PHE A 26 7.02 -29.80 -1.43
C PHE A 26 8.18 -30.80 -1.53
N LYS A 27 9.33 -30.33 -2.06
CA LYS A 27 10.52 -31.14 -2.34
C LYS A 27 10.94 -32.03 -1.16
N HIS A 28 11.03 -31.47 0.04
CA HIS A 28 11.44 -32.22 1.23
C HIS A 28 10.38 -33.23 1.69
N CYS A 29 9.08 -32.94 1.51
CA CYS A 29 8.03 -33.93 1.77
C CYS A 29 8.13 -35.11 0.82
N ARG A 30 8.46 -34.84 -0.46
CA ARG A 30 8.69 -35.88 -1.46
C ARG A 30 9.90 -36.73 -1.11
N GLU A 31 11.02 -36.10 -0.73
CA GLU A 31 12.22 -36.81 -0.27
C GLU A 31 11.92 -37.75 0.89
N VAL A 32 11.11 -37.31 1.86
CA VAL A 32 10.68 -38.14 2.99
C VAL A 32 9.81 -39.33 2.55
N VAL A 33 8.92 -39.16 1.58
CA VAL A 33 8.14 -40.29 1.01
C VAL A 33 9.03 -41.25 0.23
N ASP A 34 10.00 -40.74 -0.52
CA ASP A 34 10.93 -41.54 -1.31
C ASP A 34 11.88 -42.36 -0.41
N GLU A 35 12.25 -41.84 0.77
CA GLU A 35 13.08 -42.54 1.77
C GLU A 35 12.31 -43.64 2.53
N PHE A 36 10.99 -43.47 2.72
CA PHE A 36 10.14 -44.38 3.48
C PHE A 36 8.90 -44.82 2.67
N PRO A 37 9.07 -45.62 1.60
CA PRO A 37 7.99 -45.92 0.65
C PRO A 37 6.87 -46.83 1.21
N ASP A 38 7.17 -47.61 2.25
CA ASP A 38 6.21 -48.50 2.89
C ASP A 38 5.41 -47.83 4.02
N ASP A 39 5.80 -46.62 4.42
CA ASP A 39 5.16 -45.87 5.50
C ASP A 39 4.07 -44.94 4.97
N LEU A 40 2.91 -44.92 5.65
CA LEU A 40 1.86 -43.94 5.37
C LEU A 40 2.20 -42.62 6.08
N ILE A 41 2.87 -41.73 5.36
CA ILE A 41 3.29 -40.42 5.90
C ILE A 41 2.15 -39.42 5.78
N ASP A 42 1.70 -38.88 6.92
CA ASP A 42 0.63 -37.88 6.96
C ASP A 42 1.19 -36.45 6.95
N PHE A 43 0.75 -35.65 5.98
CA PHE A 43 1.08 -34.24 5.83
C PHE A 43 -0.09 -33.30 6.20
N SER A 44 -1.13 -33.83 6.85
CA SER A 44 -2.33 -33.08 7.25
C SER A 44 -2.03 -31.82 8.08
N MET A 45 -0.98 -31.84 8.91
CA MET A 45 -0.58 -30.68 9.72
C MET A 45 -0.26 -29.43 8.87
N PHE A 46 0.30 -29.62 7.66
CA PHE A 46 0.58 -28.52 6.76
C PHE A 46 -0.70 -27.90 6.21
N LYS A 47 -1.78 -28.68 6.06
CA LYS A 47 -3.09 -28.15 5.68
C LYS A 47 -3.62 -27.18 6.74
N THR A 48 -3.49 -27.55 8.02
CA THR A 48 -3.89 -26.69 9.14
C THR A 48 -3.09 -25.39 9.11
N ASN A 49 -1.76 -25.46 9.03
CA ASN A 49 -0.91 -24.27 8.98
C ASN A 49 -1.24 -23.36 7.78
N ILE A 50 -1.48 -23.93 6.60
CA ILE A 50 -1.84 -23.15 5.40
C ILE A 50 -3.18 -22.45 5.60
N LYS A 51 -4.18 -23.12 6.18
CA LYS A 51 -5.48 -22.51 6.47
C LYS A 51 -5.36 -21.36 7.46
N GLU A 52 -4.59 -21.54 8.55
CA GLU A 52 -4.35 -20.46 9.51
C GLU A 52 -3.67 -19.24 8.87
N ILE A 53 -2.69 -19.47 7.98
CA ILE A 53 -2.05 -18.38 7.23
C ILE A 53 -3.07 -17.69 6.30
N MET A 54 -3.94 -18.46 5.64
CA MET A 54 -5.00 -17.88 4.80
C MET A 54 -5.93 -17.00 5.61
N ASP A 55 -6.39 -17.47 6.77
CA ASP A 55 -7.28 -16.72 7.67
C ASP A 55 -6.62 -15.43 8.16
N GLU A 56 -5.35 -15.48 8.55
CA GLU A 56 -4.59 -14.29 8.96
C GLU A 56 -4.40 -13.29 7.81
N PHE A 57 -4.19 -13.78 6.58
CA PHE A 57 -4.15 -12.91 5.40
C PHE A 57 -5.52 -12.27 5.16
N ASP A 58 -6.60 -13.04 5.21
CA ASP A 58 -7.94 -12.50 4.98
C ASP A 58 -8.34 -11.49 6.05
N ARG A 59 -7.99 -11.75 7.31
CA ARG A 59 -8.16 -10.80 8.41
C ARG A 59 -7.33 -9.53 8.22
N ARG A 60 -6.05 -9.66 7.88
CA ARG A 60 -5.13 -8.52 7.79
C ARG A 60 -5.36 -7.65 6.56
N PHE A 61 -5.84 -8.24 5.47
CA PHE A 61 -6.04 -7.55 4.19
C PHE A 61 -7.51 -7.24 3.87
N VAL A 62 -8.44 -7.44 4.82
CA VAL A 62 -9.89 -7.21 4.63
C VAL A 62 -10.21 -5.79 4.14
N ASP A 63 -9.48 -4.78 4.60
CA ASP A 63 -9.73 -3.39 4.19
C ASP A 63 -9.37 -3.16 2.72
N PHE A 64 -8.40 -3.90 2.17
CA PHE A 64 -8.12 -3.84 0.73
C PHE A 64 -9.26 -4.43 -0.10
N ASP A 65 -9.89 -5.50 0.40
CA ASP A 65 -11.05 -6.10 -0.25
C ASP A 65 -12.23 -5.11 -0.24
N ARG A 66 -12.43 -4.37 0.86
CA ARG A 66 -13.44 -3.29 0.97
C ARG A 66 -13.15 -2.10 0.04
N MET A 67 -11.88 -1.78 -0.18
CA MET A 67 -11.46 -0.66 -1.02
C MET A 67 -11.38 -1.00 -2.51
N LYS A 68 -11.55 -2.26 -2.90
CA LYS A 68 -11.31 -2.74 -4.26
C LYS A 68 -12.08 -1.94 -5.32
N ASP A 69 -13.37 -1.73 -5.10
CA ASP A 69 -14.23 -1.02 -6.05
C ASP A 69 -13.88 0.46 -6.15
N SER A 70 -13.56 1.09 -5.01
CA SER A 70 -13.00 2.43 -4.98
C SER A 70 -11.69 2.54 -5.77
N ILE A 71 -10.81 1.54 -5.67
CA ILE A 71 -9.53 1.57 -6.40
C ILE A 71 -9.75 1.40 -7.90
N VAL A 72 -10.74 0.60 -8.32
CA VAL A 72 -11.14 0.48 -9.72
C VAL A 72 -11.66 1.82 -10.25
N LEU A 73 -12.59 2.45 -9.54
CA LEU A 73 -13.14 3.76 -9.88
C LEU A 73 -12.04 4.83 -9.95
N TYR A 74 -11.13 4.84 -8.98
CA TYR A 74 -10.03 5.80 -8.93
C TYR A 74 -9.01 5.60 -10.06
N ARG A 75 -8.80 4.36 -10.50
CA ARG A 75 -7.88 4.07 -11.60
C ARG A 75 -8.40 4.63 -12.92
N ASN A 76 -9.69 4.44 -13.20
CA ASN A 76 -10.29 4.93 -14.43
C ASN A 76 -11.83 5.12 -14.27
N PRO A 77 -12.29 6.34 -13.96
CA PRO A 77 -13.71 6.64 -13.86
C PRO A 77 -14.43 6.69 -15.23
N MET A 78 -13.70 6.82 -16.34
CA MET A 78 -14.30 6.79 -17.68
C MET A 78 -14.79 5.40 -18.08
N ASN A 79 -14.18 4.35 -17.52
CA ASN A 79 -14.52 2.95 -17.82
C ASN A 79 -15.16 2.22 -16.63
N SER A 80 -15.54 2.95 -15.57
CA SER A 80 -16.20 2.33 -14.41
C SER A 80 -17.66 1.98 -14.73
N VAL A 81 -18.10 0.78 -14.35
CA VAL A 81 -19.50 0.37 -14.45
C VAL A 81 -20.33 1.18 -13.46
N ILE A 82 -21.18 2.07 -13.96
CA ILE A 82 -21.91 3.08 -13.17
C ILE A 82 -22.80 2.40 -12.12
N GLU A 83 -23.52 1.36 -12.51
CA GLU A 83 -24.50 0.65 -11.66
C GLU A 83 -23.85 -0.06 -10.47
N GLN A 84 -22.54 -0.32 -10.53
CA GLN A 84 -21.78 -0.95 -9.45
C GLN A 84 -21.17 0.07 -8.46
N GLN A 85 -21.28 1.37 -8.74
CA GLN A 85 -20.72 2.41 -7.87
C GLN A 85 -21.74 2.87 -6.81
N GLU A 86 -21.24 3.48 -5.73
CA GLU A 86 -22.10 4.11 -4.71
C GLU A 86 -23.03 5.16 -5.35
N SER A 87 -24.30 5.20 -4.93
CA SER A 87 -25.35 6.05 -5.54
C SER A 87 -24.98 7.52 -5.65
N LYS A 88 -24.23 8.06 -4.68
CA LYS A 88 -23.74 9.46 -4.68
C LYS A 88 -22.79 9.80 -5.84
N TYR A 89 -22.19 8.81 -6.51
CA TYR A 89 -21.30 9.02 -7.64
C TYR A 89 -21.98 8.78 -8.99
N GLN A 90 -23.08 8.02 -9.02
CA GLN A 90 -23.65 7.50 -10.27
C GLN A 90 -24.08 8.61 -11.24
N MET A 91 -24.78 9.64 -10.75
CA MET A 91 -25.21 10.77 -11.60
C MET A 91 -24.02 11.55 -12.16
N GLU A 92 -23.02 11.86 -11.32
CA GLU A 92 -21.80 12.53 -11.78
C GLU A 92 -21.02 11.68 -12.79
N LEU A 93 -21.05 10.35 -12.67
CA LEU A 93 -20.41 9.45 -13.62
C LEU A 93 -21.12 9.42 -14.97
N CYS A 94 -22.46 9.47 -15.00
CA CYS A 94 -23.21 9.61 -16.25
C CYS A 94 -22.77 10.85 -17.02
N ASP A 95 -22.74 12.00 -16.34
CA ASP A 95 -22.34 13.27 -16.94
C ASP A 95 -20.87 13.26 -17.36
N LEU A 96 -19.99 12.70 -16.53
CA LEU A 96 -18.56 12.60 -16.81
C LEU A 96 -18.26 11.71 -18.02
N GLN A 97 -18.87 10.53 -18.10
CA GLN A 97 -18.64 9.57 -19.19
C GLN A 97 -19.24 10.06 -20.53
N ALA A 98 -20.29 10.87 -20.48
CA ALA A 98 -20.87 11.52 -21.66
C ALA A 98 -20.07 12.76 -22.14
N ASP A 99 -19.20 13.34 -21.31
CA ASP A 99 -18.44 14.54 -21.65
C ASP A 99 -17.28 14.23 -22.61
N THR A 100 -17.44 14.67 -23.86
CA THR A 100 -16.44 14.49 -24.94
C THR A 100 -15.06 15.04 -24.61
N VAL A 101 -14.95 16.06 -23.76
CA VAL A 101 -13.63 16.59 -23.34
C VAL A 101 -12.90 15.52 -22.56
N PHE A 102 -13.55 14.89 -21.59
CA PHE A 102 -12.96 13.84 -20.76
C PHE A 102 -12.71 12.54 -21.54
N GLN A 103 -13.48 12.24 -22.59
CA GLN A 103 -13.24 11.10 -23.47
C GLN A 103 -11.90 11.18 -24.22
N THR A 104 -11.41 12.39 -24.49
CA THR A 104 -10.12 12.59 -25.19
C THR A 104 -8.92 12.66 -24.24
N ARG A 105 -9.16 12.77 -22.93
CA ARG A 105 -8.12 12.83 -21.91
C ARG A 105 -7.42 11.47 -21.74
N LYS A 106 -6.13 11.50 -21.44
CA LYS A 106 -5.28 10.31 -21.19
C LYS A 106 -4.86 10.20 -19.73
N GLU A 107 -5.12 11.23 -18.95
CA GLU A 107 -4.82 11.35 -17.54
C GLU A 107 -5.56 10.27 -16.75
N VAL A 108 -4.91 9.70 -15.74
CA VAL A 108 -5.47 8.68 -14.85
C VAL A 108 -5.07 8.96 -13.41
N GLY A 109 -5.80 8.40 -12.45
CA GLY A 109 -5.50 8.56 -11.03
C GLY A 109 -5.47 10.04 -10.60
N PRO A 110 -4.50 10.49 -9.78
CA PRO A 110 -4.54 11.83 -9.19
C PRO A 110 -4.66 12.96 -10.23
N GLU A 111 -3.95 12.83 -11.36
CA GLU A 111 -3.96 13.86 -12.40
C GLU A 111 -5.32 13.99 -13.07
N PHE A 112 -6.06 12.88 -13.24
CA PHE A 112 -7.42 12.93 -13.77
C PHE A 112 -8.36 13.67 -12.80
N PHE A 113 -8.34 13.32 -11.51
CA PHE A 113 -9.24 13.92 -10.53
C PHE A 113 -8.98 15.40 -10.28
N LYS A 114 -7.77 15.91 -10.58
CA LYS A 114 -7.46 17.35 -10.56
C LYS A 114 -8.19 18.14 -11.64
N LEU A 115 -8.54 17.49 -12.76
CA LEU A 115 -9.25 18.13 -13.88
C LEU A 115 -10.76 18.30 -13.60
N LEU A 116 -11.29 17.61 -12.59
CA LEU A 116 -12.70 17.68 -12.26
C LEU A 116 -13.06 19.04 -11.66
N ASP A 117 -14.03 19.69 -12.28
CA ASP A 117 -14.60 20.92 -11.74
C ASP A 117 -15.36 20.65 -10.44
N LYS A 118 -15.22 21.56 -9.46
CA LYS A 118 -15.80 21.37 -8.12
C LYS A 118 -17.32 21.50 -8.13
N GLU A 119 -17.86 22.33 -9.01
CA GLU A 119 -19.31 22.60 -9.07
C GLU A 119 -20.02 21.50 -9.85
N ARG A 120 -19.40 21.01 -10.94
CA ARG A 120 -19.96 19.93 -11.77
C ARG A 120 -19.80 18.53 -11.15
N PHE A 121 -18.66 18.25 -10.54
CA PHE A 121 -18.33 16.90 -10.04
C PHE A 121 -17.85 16.89 -8.58
N PRO A 122 -18.62 17.45 -7.63
CA PRO A 122 -18.20 17.61 -6.24
C PRO A 122 -17.89 16.27 -5.54
N ASN A 123 -18.69 15.23 -5.77
CA ASN A 123 -18.51 13.95 -5.09
C ASN A 123 -17.32 13.18 -5.65
N LEU A 124 -17.17 13.10 -6.97
CA LEU A 124 -16.04 12.45 -7.62
C LEU A 124 -14.72 13.16 -7.32
N ARG A 125 -14.70 14.49 -7.28
CA ARG A 125 -13.51 15.26 -6.90
C ARG A 125 -13.12 15.00 -5.43
N SER A 126 -14.10 15.03 -4.53
CA SER A 126 -13.88 14.71 -3.10
C SER A 126 -13.37 13.28 -2.92
N PHE A 127 -13.94 12.33 -3.65
CA PHE A 127 -13.49 10.94 -3.69
C PHE A 127 -12.03 10.81 -4.13
N GLY A 128 -11.67 11.42 -5.26
CA GLY A 128 -10.30 11.41 -5.78
C GLY A 128 -9.30 11.97 -4.77
N GLN A 129 -9.64 13.09 -4.11
CA GLN A 129 -8.81 13.68 -3.05
C GLN A 129 -8.61 12.74 -1.86
N LYS A 130 -9.68 12.08 -1.40
CA LYS A 130 -9.62 11.11 -0.30
C LYS A 130 -8.72 9.91 -0.63
N ILE A 131 -8.84 9.37 -1.84
CA ILE A 131 -7.99 8.23 -2.26
C ILE A 131 -6.54 8.67 -2.44
N THR A 132 -6.30 9.84 -3.04
CA THR A 132 -4.94 10.39 -3.20
C THR A 132 -4.25 10.60 -1.85
N SER A 133 -4.95 11.11 -0.85
CA SER A 133 -4.36 11.38 0.48
C SER A 133 -3.94 10.12 1.23
N MET A 134 -4.62 8.98 1.01
CA MET A 134 -4.22 7.69 1.59
C MET A 134 -2.87 7.19 1.05
N PHE A 135 -2.60 7.42 -0.25
CA PHE A 135 -1.31 7.06 -0.84
C PHE A 135 -0.20 8.03 -0.41
N GLY A 136 -0.51 9.33 -0.32
CA GLY A 136 0.44 10.33 0.17
C GLY A 136 0.89 10.06 1.62
N SER A 137 -0.03 9.68 2.51
CA SER A 137 0.33 9.40 3.90
C SER A 137 1.22 8.15 4.04
N SER A 138 1.00 7.13 3.20
CA SER A 138 1.86 5.93 3.19
C SER A 138 3.29 6.25 2.79
N TYR A 139 3.48 7.06 1.73
CA TYR A 139 4.81 7.53 1.32
C TYR A 139 5.49 8.37 2.41
N VAL A 140 4.77 9.30 3.04
CA VAL A 140 5.30 10.12 4.14
C VAL A 140 5.71 9.24 5.33
N CYS A 141 4.91 8.23 5.67
CA CYS A 141 5.25 7.26 6.71
C CYS A 141 6.52 6.47 6.35
N GLU A 142 6.62 5.93 5.14
CA GLU A 142 7.81 5.20 4.66
C GLU A 142 9.06 6.08 4.69
N SER A 143 8.95 7.32 4.20
CA SER A 143 10.01 8.32 4.26
C SER A 143 10.40 8.64 5.71
N ALA A 144 9.44 8.84 6.59
CA ALA A 144 9.69 9.08 8.01
C ALA A 144 10.41 7.90 8.69
N PHE A 145 10.02 6.66 8.41
CA PHE A 145 10.70 5.47 8.95
C PHE A 145 12.12 5.33 8.40
N SER A 146 12.32 5.58 7.10
CA SER A 146 13.64 5.56 6.47
C SER A 146 14.56 6.61 7.11
N THR A 147 14.09 7.85 7.21
CA THR A 147 14.79 8.94 7.89
C THR A 147 15.05 8.60 9.36
N MET A 148 14.09 8.01 10.07
CA MET A 148 14.28 7.57 11.45
C MET A 148 15.39 6.54 11.57
N LYS A 149 15.47 5.57 10.65
CA LYS A 149 16.54 4.57 10.60
C LYS A 149 17.91 5.22 10.39
N HIS A 150 17.99 6.26 9.55
CA HIS A 150 19.22 7.03 9.36
C HIS A 150 19.59 7.87 10.60
N VAL A 151 18.61 8.49 11.25
CA VAL A 151 18.79 9.32 12.46
C VAL A 151 19.19 8.47 13.66
N LYS A 152 18.57 7.30 13.84
CA LYS A 152 18.86 6.33 14.90
C LYS A 152 19.97 5.36 14.46
N ASN A 153 21.11 5.90 14.04
CA ASN A 153 22.29 5.10 13.75
C ASN A 153 23.14 4.88 15.01
N GLN A 154 24.00 3.86 15.00
CA GLN A 154 24.81 3.46 16.17
C GLN A 154 25.86 4.51 16.59
N LEU A 155 26.07 5.57 15.81
CA LEU A 155 27.07 6.61 16.07
C LEU A 155 26.52 7.75 16.93
N ARG A 156 25.22 7.78 17.23
CA ARG A 156 24.59 8.84 18.05
C ARG A 156 24.29 8.38 19.47
N ASN A 157 25.02 8.95 20.42
CA ASN A 157 24.91 8.62 21.85
C ASN A 157 23.94 9.52 22.64
N LYS A 158 23.42 10.59 22.04
CA LYS A 158 22.46 11.53 22.67
C LYS A 158 21.37 11.92 21.68
N LEU A 159 20.30 11.15 21.64
CA LEU A 159 19.09 11.47 20.89
C LEU A 159 17.92 11.54 21.89
N THR A 160 17.19 12.65 21.88
CA THR A 160 15.98 12.85 22.67
C THR A 160 14.76 12.82 21.77
N ASP A 161 13.56 12.59 22.30
CA ASP A 161 12.33 12.58 21.50
C ASP A 161 12.12 13.92 20.77
N VAL A 162 12.45 15.03 21.42
CA VAL A 162 12.36 16.38 20.83
C VAL A 162 13.32 16.54 19.65
N SER A 163 14.59 16.15 19.82
CA SER A 163 15.58 16.27 18.74
C SER A 163 15.29 15.29 17.59
N LEU A 164 14.76 14.10 17.88
CA LEU A 164 14.27 13.17 16.86
C LEU A 164 13.10 13.76 16.07
N ALA A 165 12.11 14.36 16.72
CA ALA A 165 10.96 14.96 16.05
C ALA A 165 11.39 16.09 15.09
N HIS A 166 12.31 16.96 15.51
CA HIS A 166 12.85 18.01 14.64
C HIS A 166 13.60 17.45 13.43
N LEU A 167 14.44 16.43 13.63
CA LEU A 167 15.20 15.81 12.55
C LEU A 167 14.31 15.08 11.55
N LEU A 168 13.27 14.40 12.03
CA LEU A 168 12.27 13.79 11.15
C LEU A 168 11.58 14.84 10.32
N ARG A 169 11.11 15.92 10.94
CA ARG A 169 10.44 17.03 10.25
C ARG A 169 11.35 17.67 9.19
N LEU A 170 12.65 17.83 9.46
CA LEU A 170 13.62 18.31 8.46
C LEU A 170 13.84 17.31 7.33
N GLY A 171 13.93 16.01 7.62
CA GLY A 171 14.22 14.98 6.62
C GLY A 171 13.02 14.54 5.78
N THR A 172 11.79 14.86 6.19
CA THR A 172 10.56 14.46 5.48
C THR A 172 9.81 15.61 4.82
N THR A 173 10.34 16.84 4.86
CA THR A 173 9.71 18.01 4.24
C THR A 173 10.69 18.77 3.37
N ASP A 174 10.18 19.43 2.33
CA ASP A 174 10.96 20.35 1.48
C ASP A 174 11.09 21.74 2.13
N MET A 175 11.23 21.81 3.46
CA MET A 175 11.45 23.08 4.15
C MET A 175 12.80 23.65 3.72
N ASN A 176 12.76 24.78 3.02
CA ASN A 176 13.97 25.54 2.71
C ASN A 176 14.47 26.23 3.98
N VAL A 177 15.55 25.71 4.55
CA VAL A 177 16.18 26.29 5.74
C VAL A 177 17.29 27.23 5.28
N ASP A 178 17.13 28.52 5.56
CA ASP A 178 18.19 29.50 5.35
C ASP A 178 19.28 29.33 6.42
N ILE A 179 20.28 28.52 6.08
CA ILE A 179 21.41 28.21 6.96
C ILE A 179 22.21 29.48 7.26
N HIS A 180 22.33 30.40 6.30
CA HIS A 180 23.10 31.63 6.49
C HIS A 180 22.44 32.54 7.53
N ALA A 181 21.13 32.74 7.41
CA ALA A 181 20.38 33.51 8.40
C ALA A 181 20.45 32.89 9.82
N LEU A 182 20.38 31.56 9.94
CA LEU A 182 20.50 30.86 11.22
C LEU A 182 21.90 31.00 11.83
N VAL A 183 22.95 30.90 11.02
CA VAL A 183 24.34 31.07 11.48
C VAL A 183 24.59 32.51 11.91
N SER A 184 24.04 33.49 11.19
CA SER A 184 24.16 34.91 11.56
C SER A 184 23.39 35.28 12.83
N ALA A 185 22.29 34.60 13.14
CA ALA A 185 21.49 34.81 14.35
C ALA A 185 21.99 34.02 15.58
N ALA A 186 22.92 33.08 15.40
CA ALA A 186 23.45 32.28 16.51
C ALA A 186 24.49 33.08 17.30
N GLU A 187 24.19 33.39 18.57
CA GLU A 187 25.04 34.22 19.44
C GLU A 187 26.42 33.60 19.76
N CYS A 188 26.57 32.28 19.59
CA CYS A 188 27.82 31.55 19.83
C CYS A 188 27.98 30.37 18.84
N PRO A 189 28.59 30.56 17.66
CA PRO A 189 28.95 29.43 16.80
C PRO A 189 29.98 28.55 17.53
N GLN A 190 29.72 27.25 17.65
CA GLN A 190 30.73 26.30 18.15
C GLN A 190 31.95 26.36 17.25
N LYS A 191 33.04 26.93 17.75
CA LYS A 191 34.36 26.80 17.14
C LYS A 191 34.87 25.42 17.49
N SER A 192 35.02 24.55 16.50
CA SER A 192 35.82 23.34 16.69
C SER A 192 37.25 23.77 17.02
N HIS A 193 37.82 23.15 18.05
CA HIS A 193 39.28 23.11 18.20
C HIS A 193 39.89 22.19 17.14
#